data_AF-A0A9D0G969-F1
#
_entry.id   AF-A0A9D0G969-F1
#
_cell.length_a   1.000
_cell.length_b   1.000
_cell.length_c   1.000
_cell.angle_alpha   90.00
_cell.angle_beta   90.00
_cell.angle_gamma   90.00
#
_symmetry.space_group_name_H-M   'P 1'
#
loop_
_entity.id
_entity.type
_entity.pdbx_description
1 polymer ?
#
loop_
_entity_poly.entity_id
_entity_poly.type
_entity_poly.pdbx_seq_one_letter_code
_entity_poly.pdbx_strand_id
1 'polypeptide(L)'
;MVAKETPPEVVVNDGRTHRAIEVAADMAGRGLNVIKGFGNILLDAAEDASGLMILRVDRDLRSALDILVETGAADNRRAAARALLKKGIEAESALFKRIHQTRAQIADLRRQMRELVKVQA
;
A
#
# COMPACT_ATOMS: atom_id res chain seq x y z
N MET A 1 -41.86 -46.58 -24.71
CA MET A 1 -41.11 -46.16 -23.52
C MET A 1 -40.52 -44.79 -23.79
N VAL A 2 -41.02 -43.76 -23.12
CA VAL A 2 -40.42 -42.45 -22.74
C VAL A 2 -41.61 -41.52 -22.47
N ALA A 3 -42.01 -41.43 -21.20
CA ALA A 3 -42.88 -40.37 -20.73
C ALA A 3 -42.01 -39.13 -20.48
N LYS A 4 -42.33 -38.02 -21.15
CA LYS A 4 -41.78 -36.70 -20.81
C LYS A 4 -42.45 -36.24 -19.52
N GLU A 5 -41.76 -36.36 -18.40
CA GLU A 5 -42.16 -35.69 -17.18
C GLU A 5 -41.85 -34.19 -17.32
N THR A 6 -42.90 -33.39 -17.40
CA THR A 6 -42.87 -31.95 -17.17
C THR A 6 -42.38 -31.70 -15.74
N PRO A 7 -41.32 -30.91 -15.51
CA PRO A 7 -40.89 -30.58 -14.16
C PRO A 7 -41.94 -29.70 -13.46
N PRO A 8 -42.19 -29.93 -12.16
CA PRO A 8 -43.23 -29.23 -11.41
C PRO A 8 -42.92 -27.74 -11.27
N GLU A 9 -43.98 -26.96 -11.40
CA GLU A 9 -44.06 -25.52 -11.17
C GLU A 9 -43.51 -25.18 -9.78
N VAL A 10 -42.39 -24.45 -9.74
CA VAL A 10 -41.80 -23.97 -8.49
C VAL A 10 -42.65 -22.81 -7.99
N VAL A 11 -43.56 -23.12 -7.07
CA VAL A 11 -44.30 -22.14 -6.28
C VAL A 11 -43.29 -21.28 -5.51
N VAL A 12 -43.18 -20.02 -5.91
CA VAL A 12 -42.37 -19.00 -5.22
C VAL A 12 -43.06 -18.69 -3.89
N ASN A 13 -42.51 -19.21 -2.79
CA ASN A 13 -42.92 -18.83 -1.45
C ASN A 13 -41.99 -17.73 -0.92
N ASP A 14 -42.64 -16.66 -0.50
CA ASP A 14 -42.15 -15.33 -0.18
C ASP A 14 -41.21 -15.30 1.05
N GLY A 15 -40.25 -14.37 1.05
CA GLY A 15 -39.51 -13.98 2.26
C GLY A 15 -37.99 -14.22 2.35
N ARG A 16 -37.32 -14.86 1.38
CA ARG A 16 -35.84 -15.07 1.42
C ARG A 16 -35.01 -14.24 0.45
N THR A 17 -35.65 -13.49 -0.45
CA THR A 17 -34.97 -12.66 -1.45
C THR A 17 -34.49 -11.31 -0.90
N HIS A 18 -35.07 -10.82 0.19
CA HIS A 18 -34.65 -9.52 0.77
C HIS A 18 -33.30 -9.55 1.48
N ARG A 19 -32.92 -10.68 2.11
CA ARG A 19 -31.67 -10.76 2.91
C ARG A 19 -30.40 -10.88 2.05
N ALA A 20 -30.50 -11.48 0.86
CA ALA A 20 -29.35 -11.63 -0.04
C ALA A 20 -28.94 -10.29 -0.70
N ILE A 21 -29.91 -9.40 -0.94
CA ILE A 21 -29.65 -8.06 -1.52
C ILE A 21 -29.04 -7.13 -0.46
N GLU A 22 -29.46 -7.26 0.81
CA GLU A 22 -28.96 -6.45 1.93
C GLU A 22 -27.49 -6.77 2.28
N VAL A 23 -27.10 -8.05 2.26
CA VAL A 23 -25.71 -8.47 2.52
C VAL A 23 -24.75 -8.03 1.40
N ALA A 24 -25.21 -8.00 0.15
CA ALA A 24 -24.42 -7.47 -0.98
C ALA A 24 -24.23 -5.95 -0.89
N ALA A 25 -25.28 -5.21 -0.48
CA ALA A 25 -25.20 -3.78 -0.23
C ALA A 25 -24.27 -3.44 0.94
N ASP A 26 -24.27 -4.26 2.00
CA ASP A 26 -23.41 -4.09 3.17
C ASP A 26 -21.93 -4.43 2.87
N MET A 27 -21.66 -5.42 2.00
CA MET A 27 -20.30 -5.69 1.50
C MET A 27 -19.77 -4.56 0.59
N ALA A 28 -20.61 -3.99 -0.28
CA ALA A 28 -20.25 -2.84 -1.10
C ALA A 28 -20.00 -1.58 -0.25
N GLY A 29 -20.84 -1.36 0.79
CA GLY A 29 -20.69 -0.28 1.76
C GLY A 29 -19.39 -0.37 2.56
N ARG A 30 -18.97 -1.59 2.95
CA ARG A 30 -17.67 -1.83 3.59
C ARG A 30 -16.49 -1.52 2.67
N GLY A 31 -16.56 -1.88 1.39
CA GLY A 31 -15.54 -1.53 0.40
C GLY A 31 -15.38 -0.02 0.20
N LEU A 32 -16.50 0.72 0.15
CA LEU A 32 -16.48 2.18 0.08
C LEU A 32 -15.94 2.84 1.36
N ASN A 33 -16.24 2.29 2.54
CA ASN A 33 -15.71 2.80 3.80
C ASN A 33 -14.19 2.61 3.92
N VAL A 34 -13.66 1.51 3.38
CA VAL A 34 -12.21 1.27 3.29
C VAL A 34 -11.55 2.32 2.38
N ILE A 35 -12.12 2.58 1.19
CA ILE A 35 -11.61 3.61 0.26
C ILE A 35 -11.72 5.02 0.85
N LYS A 36 -12.82 5.36 1.52
CA LYS A 36 -12.99 6.64 2.23
C LYS A 36 -11.99 6.80 3.38
N GLY A 37 -11.72 5.72 4.12
CA GLY A 37 -10.69 5.69 5.16
C GLY A 37 -9.30 5.97 4.61
N PHE A 38 -8.94 5.41 3.45
CA PHE A 38 -7.71 5.76 2.75
C PHE A 38 -7.69 7.23 2.29
N GLY A 39 -8.81 7.77 1.83
CA GLY A 39 -8.92 9.18 1.44
C GLY A 39 -8.58 10.15 2.57
N ASN A 40 -9.14 9.93 3.76
CA ASN A 40 -8.85 10.76 4.93
C ASN A 40 -7.41 10.59 5.40
N ILE A 41 -6.89 9.36 5.45
CA ILE A 41 -5.48 9.11 5.83
C ILE A 41 -4.52 9.76 4.84
N LEU A 42 -4.83 9.78 3.54
CA LEU A 42 -4.01 10.45 2.52
C LEU A 42 -4.04 11.98 2.67
N LEU A 43 -5.18 12.54 3.06
CA LEU A 43 -5.34 13.97 3.27
C LEU A 43 -4.57 14.42 4.52
N ASP A 44 -4.77 13.72 5.65
CA ASP A 44 -4.02 13.94 6.88
C ASP A 44 -2.51 13.75 6.66
N ALA A 45 -2.13 12.70 5.90
CA ALA A 45 -0.76 12.42 5.51
C ALA A 45 -0.11 13.50 4.63
N ALA A 46 -0.90 14.13 3.76
CA ALA A 46 -0.42 15.20 2.89
C ALA A 46 -0.26 16.51 3.67
N GLU A 47 -1.15 16.78 4.62
CA GLU A 47 -1.07 17.94 5.52
C GLU A 47 0.12 17.82 6.50
N ASP A 48 0.43 16.61 6.99
CA ASP A 48 1.52 16.36 7.95
C ASP A 48 2.91 16.09 7.31
N ALA A 49 3.07 16.32 6.00
CA ALA A 49 4.33 16.04 5.27
C ALA A 49 4.81 14.57 5.38
N SER A 50 3.89 13.60 5.36
CA SER A 50 4.08 12.34 6.07
C SER A 50 4.71 11.19 5.26
N GLY A 51 5.45 10.34 5.98
CA GLY A 51 6.18 9.16 5.49
C GLY A 51 5.31 7.96 5.09
N LEU A 52 4.21 8.20 4.37
CA LEU A 52 3.34 7.16 3.84
C LEU A 52 3.80 6.76 2.43
N MET A 53 4.09 5.48 2.23
CA MET A 53 4.51 4.95 0.94
C MET A 53 3.55 3.85 0.53
N ILE A 54 2.85 4.04 -0.59
CA ILE A 54 2.04 3.01 -1.23
C ILE A 54 2.91 2.35 -2.31
N LEU A 55 3.15 1.05 -2.14
CA LEU A 55 3.92 0.26 -3.11
C LEU A 55 3.03 -0.83 -3.71
N ARG A 56 3.13 -1.02 -5.01
CA ARG A 56 2.59 -2.22 -5.66
C ARG A 56 3.53 -3.39 -5.35
N VAL A 57 2.97 -4.46 -4.81
CA VAL A 57 3.71 -5.67 -4.43
C VAL A 57 3.20 -6.82 -5.27
N ASP A 58 4.11 -7.54 -5.93
CA ASP A 58 3.79 -8.76 -6.67
C ASP A 58 3.48 -9.94 -5.72
N ARG A 59 3.10 -11.07 -6.30
CA ARG A 59 2.69 -12.26 -5.54
C ARG A 59 3.87 -12.87 -4.76
N ASP A 60 5.05 -12.85 -5.34
CA ASP A 60 6.23 -13.53 -4.80
C ASP A 60 6.78 -12.74 -3.61
N LEU A 61 6.87 -11.41 -3.74
CA LEU A 61 7.23 -10.52 -2.65
C LEU A 61 6.20 -10.57 -1.52
N ARG A 62 4.91 -10.65 -1.83
CA ARG A 62 3.87 -10.85 -0.80
C ARG A 62 4.07 -12.16 -0.04
N SER A 63 4.33 -13.25 -0.76
CA SER A 63 4.62 -14.56 -0.17
C SER A 63 5.86 -14.53 0.73
N ALA A 64 6.94 -13.86 0.29
CA ALA A 64 8.15 -13.70 1.09
C ALA A 64 7.89 -12.92 2.39
N LEU A 65 7.06 -11.88 2.34
CA LEU A 65 6.65 -11.13 3.54
C LEU A 65 5.79 -12.00 4.47
N ASP A 66 4.96 -12.89 3.93
CA ASP A 66 4.15 -13.82 4.73
C ASP A 66 5.00 -14.80 5.51
N ILE A 67 6.02 -15.38 4.89
CA ILE A 67 6.97 -16.27 5.57
C ILE A 67 7.61 -15.56 6.77
N LEU A 68 7.98 -14.27 6.64
CA LEU A 68 8.56 -13.50 7.74
C LEU A 68 7.58 -13.29 8.90
N VAL A 69 6.28 -13.23 8.62
CA VAL A 69 5.26 -13.13 9.65
C VAL A 69 4.99 -14.49 10.29
N GLU A 70 4.85 -15.53 9.48
CA GLU A 70 4.58 -16.91 9.92
C GLU A 70 5.70 -17.46 10.81
N THR A 71 6.95 -17.12 10.51
CA THR A 71 8.13 -17.51 11.31
C THR A 71 8.29 -16.69 12.60
N GLY A 72 7.43 -15.70 12.82
CA GLY A 72 7.52 -14.79 13.97
C GLY A 72 8.67 -13.78 13.86
N ALA A 73 9.33 -13.67 12.70
CA ALA A 73 10.38 -12.68 12.48
C ALA A 73 9.84 -11.24 12.38
N ALA A 74 8.53 -11.07 12.16
CA ALA A 74 7.84 -9.78 12.17
C ALA A 74 6.36 -9.92 12.57
N ASP A 75 5.80 -8.91 13.25
CA ASP A 75 4.40 -8.94 13.72
C ASP A 75 3.36 -8.87 12.60
N ASN A 76 3.71 -8.24 11.48
CA ASN A 76 2.85 -8.09 10.31
C ASN A 76 3.67 -7.77 9.05
N ARG A 77 3.04 -7.87 7.87
CA ARG A 77 3.67 -7.61 6.57
C ARG A 77 4.34 -6.24 6.47
N ARG A 78 3.76 -5.20 7.09
CA ARG A 78 4.34 -3.84 7.11
C ARG A 78 5.63 -3.81 7.92
N ALA A 79 5.65 -4.45 9.08
CA ALA A 79 6.84 -4.57 9.91
C ALA A 79 7.94 -5.36 9.18
N ALA A 80 7.58 -6.46 8.53
CA ALA A 80 8.48 -7.25 7.69
C ALA A 80 9.10 -6.41 6.56
N ALA A 81 8.27 -5.68 5.79
CA ALA A 81 8.73 -4.82 4.70
C ALA A 81 9.65 -3.71 5.21
N ARG A 82 9.29 -3.04 6.32
CA ARG A 82 10.13 -2.00 6.93
C ARG A 82 11.47 -2.56 7.39
N ALA A 83 11.49 -3.75 7.99
CA ALA A 83 12.71 -4.40 8.42
C ALA A 83 13.62 -4.75 7.22
N LEU A 84 13.06 -5.27 6.13
CA LEU A 84 13.80 -5.57 4.91
C LEU A 84 14.36 -4.30 4.25
N LEU A 85 13.57 -3.24 4.14
CA LEU A 85 14.04 -1.95 3.61
C LEU A 85 15.19 -1.39 4.44
N LYS A 86 15.09 -1.46 5.78
CA LYS A 86 16.16 -1.01 6.67
C LYS A 86 17.44 -1.82 6.46
N LYS A 87 17.33 -3.15 6.43
CA LYS A 87 18.47 -4.05 6.16
C LYS A 87 19.09 -3.79 4.79
N GLY A 88 18.28 -3.53 3.76
CA GLY A 88 18.76 -3.19 2.42
C GLY A 88 19.54 -1.87 2.41
N ILE A 89 19.07 -0.85 3.12
CA ILE A 89 19.79 0.43 3.27
C ILE A 89 21.11 0.24 4.01
N GLU A 90 21.13 -0.58 5.06
CA GLU A 90 22.33 -0.89 5.83
C GLU A 90 23.35 -1.68 5.00
N ALA A 91 22.90 -2.68 4.24
CA ALA A 91 23.73 -3.46 3.33
C ALA A 91 24.38 -2.58 2.25
N GLU A 92 23.64 -1.60 1.73
CA GLU A 92 24.11 -0.64 0.72
C GLU A 92 24.69 0.66 1.32
N SER A 93 25.05 0.65 2.60
CA SER A 93 25.49 1.86 3.33
C SER A 93 26.64 2.60 2.64
N ALA A 94 27.58 1.89 2.02
CA ALA A 94 28.68 2.48 1.26
C ALA A 94 28.21 3.32 0.06
N LEU A 95 27.22 2.82 -0.69
CA LEU A 95 26.62 3.52 -1.82
C LEU A 95 25.90 4.79 -1.34
N PHE A 96 25.07 4.67 -0.30
CA PHE A 96 24.38 5.83 0.27
C PHE A 96 25.37 6.88 0.79
N LYS A 97 26.46 6.47 1.45
CA LYS A 97 27.51 7.38 1.91
C LYS A 97 28.12 8.16 0.74
N ARG A 98 28.42 7.50 -0.37
CA ARG A 98 28.95 8.15 -1.58
C ARG A 98 27.95 9.14 -2.18
N ILE A 99 26.67 8.78 -2.26
CA ILE A 99 25.60 9.69 -2.70
C ILE A 99 25.53 10.93 -1.80
N HIS A 100 25.58 10.74 -0.48
CA HIS A 100 25.56 11.85 0.48
C HIS A 100 26.77 12.78 0.32
N GLN A 101 27.97 12.24 0.13
CA GLN A 101 29.18 13.02 -0.13
C GLN A 101 29.04 13.85 -1.40
N THR A 102 28.58 13.25 -2.51
CA THR A 102 28.37 13.99 -3.76
C THR A 102 27.31 15.08 -3.60
N ARG A 103 26.22 14.83 -2.89
CA ARG A 103 25.20 15.85 -2.61
C ARG A 103 25.76 17.03 -1.81
N ALA A 104 26.63 16.77 -0.83
CA ALA A 104 27.31 17.82 -0.07
C ALA A 104 28.20 18.68 -0.98
N GLN A 105 28.98 18.06 -1.86
CA GLN A 105 29.81 18.76 -2.85
C GLN A 105 28.97 19.65 -3.77
N ILE A 106 27.83 19.15 -4.28
CA ILE A 106 26.90 19.94 -5.11
C ILE A 106 26.36 21.14 -4.32
N ALA A 107 26.00 20.95 -3.05
CA ALA A 107 25.51 22.04 -2.21
C ALA A 107 26.56 23.13 -2.01
N ASP A 108 27.82 22.74 -1.78
CA ASP A 108 28.94 23.67 -1.66
C ASP A 108 29.24 24.40 -2.96
N LEU A 109 29.27 23.71 -4.10
CA LEU A 109 29.44 24.34 -5.41
C LEU A 109 28.33 25.36 -5.70
N ARG A 110 27.08 25.00 -5.40
CA ARG A 110 25.94 25.93 -5.51
C ARG A 110 26.08 27.14 -4.59
N ARG A 111 26.67 26.97 -3.40
CA ARG A 111 26.96 28.06 -2.47
C ARG A 111 28.03 28.99 -3.02
N GLN A 112 29.17 28.44 -3.47
CA GLN A 112 30.27 29.20 -4.07
C GLN A 112 29.80 30.01 -5.28
N MET A 113 28.99 29.42 -6.16
CA MET A 113 28.40 30.12 -7.31
C MET A 113 27.56 31.34 -6.87
N ARG A 114 26.72 31.20 -5.83
CA ARG A 114 25.91 32.32 -5.32
C ARG A 114 26.76 33.42 -4.69
N GLU A 115 27.87 33.07 -4.06
CA GLU A 115 28.82 34.04 -3.50
C GLU A 115 29.48 34.87 -4.62
N LEU A 116 29.88 34.25 -5.73
CA LEU A 116 30.48 34.96 -6.88
C LEU A 116 29.55 35.99 -7.53
N VAL A 117 28.24 35.72 -7.58
CA VAL A 117 27.24 36.65 -8.12
C VAL A 117 27.00 37.83 -7.15
N LYS A 118 27.03 37.59 -5.84
CA LYS A 118 26.86 38.65 -4.82
C LYS A 118 28.02 39.63 -4.75
N VAL A 119 29.24 39.20 -5.11
CA VAL A 119 30.44 40.05 -5.10
C VAL A 119 30.47 41.02 -6.30
N GLN A 120 29.68 40.77 -7.35
CA GLN A 120 29.62 41.59 -8.57
C GLN A 120 28.43 42.56 -8.60
N ALA A 121 27.63 42.64 -7.54
CA ALA A 121 26.45 43.51 -7.43
C ALA A 121 26.68 44.68 -6.45
#